data_AF-A0AAP5N3L2-F1
#
_entry.id   AF-A0AAP5N3L2-F1
#
_cell.length_a   1.000
_cell.length_b   1.000
_cell.length_c   1.000
_cell.angle_alpha   90.00
_cell.angle_beta   90.00
_cell.angle_gamma   90.00
#
_symmetry.space_group_name_H-M   'P 1'
#
loop_
_entity.id
_entity.type
_entity.pdbx_description
1 polymer ?
#
loop_
_entity_poly.entity_id
_entity_poly.type
_entity_poly.pdbx_seq_one_letter_code
_entity_poly.pdbx_strand_id
1 'polypeptide(L)'
;MKLLIILGSVIAPFLMILCQKIRFKFRLFFNVLAILSALVFGNISSISIYGIIKDQTVFMTNIHGIFLNPLFLLTGSYLGIYLIYRLALLALDETG
;
A
#
# COMPACT_ATOMS: atom_id res chain seq x y z
N MET A 1 -1.51 20.32 -2.06
CA MET A 1 -1.50 18.90 -2.50
C MET A 1 -0.30 18.12 -1.95
N LYS A 2 0.95 18.57 -2.14
CA LYS A 2 2.14 17.88 -1.58
C LYS A 2 2.08 17.71 -0.04
N LEU A 3 1.69 18.77 0.68
CA LEU A 3 1.47 18.73 2.13
C LEU A 3 0.39 17.74 2.57
N LEU A 4 -0.69 17.59 1.80
CA LEU A 4 -1.76 16.63 2.11
C LEU A 4 -1.27 15.18 2.00
N ILE A 5 -0.40 14.89 1.04
CA ILE A 5 0.18 13.55 0.87
C ILE A 5 1.10 13.23 2.06
N ILE A 6 1.95 14.17 2.45
CA ILE A 6 2.89 14.00 3.58
C ILE A 6 2.12 13.88 4.90
N LEU A 7 1.14 14.75 5.14
CA LEU A 7 0.31 14.69 6.33
C LEU A 7 -0.51 13.40 6.36
N GLY A 8 -1.08 13.00 5.22
CA GLY A 8 -1.82 11.75 5.09
C GLY A 8 -0.97 10.52 5.41
N SER A 9 0.30 10.48 4.96
CA SER A 9 1.19 9.35 5.22
C SER A 9 1.61 9.20 6.68
N VAL A 10 1.50 10.25 7.50
CA VAL A 10 1.82 10.22 8.94
C VAL A 10 0.55 10.06 9.79
N ILE A 11 -0.52 10.79 9.46
CA ILE A 11 -1.77 10.80 10.21
C ILE A 11 -2.53 9.49 10.03
N ALA A 12 -2.56 8.93 8.81
CA ALA A 12 -3.31 7.70 8.53
C ALA A 12 -2.80 6.48 9.34
N PRO A 13 -1.49 6.17 9.40
CA PRO A 13 -1.04 5.05 10.23
C PRO A 13 -1.26 5.31 11.73
N PHE A 14 -1.16 6.56 12.20
CA PHE A 14 -1.49 6.90 13.59
C PHE A 14 -2.97 6.60 13.92
N LEU A 15 -3.89 7.03 13.05
CA LEU A 15 -5.32 6.70 13.19
C LEU A 15 -5.58 5.19 13.17
N MET A 16 -4.86 4.42 12.33
CA MET A 16 -4.97 2.96 12.32
C MET A 16 -4.58 2.33 13.67
N ILE A 17 -3.51 2.82 14.30
CA ILE A 17 -3.09 2.37 15.64
C ILE A 17 -4.18 2.66 16.67
N LEU A 18 -4.74 3.88 16.66
CA LEU A 18 -5.83 4.25 17.58
C LEU A 18 -7.05 3.35 17.39
N CYS A 19 -7.49 3.14 16.15
CA CYS A 19 -8.65 2.30 15.83
C CYS A 19 -8.44 0.84 16.22
N GLN A 20 -7.23 0.31 16.07
CA GLN A 20 -6.92 -1.07 16.43
C GLN A 20 -7.09 -1.33 17.93
N LYS A 21 -6.74 -0.36 18.79
CA LYS A 21 -6.89 -0.48 20.25
C LYS A 21 -8.35 -0.61 20.69
N ILE A 22 -9.30 -0.11 19.90
CA ILE A 22 -10.73 -0.13 20.25
C ILE A 22 -11.33 -1.52 20.01
N ARG A 23 -11.05 -2.21 18.89
CA ARG A 23 -11.61 -3.55 18.60
C ARG A 23 -10.66 -4.42 17.77
N PHE A 24 -10.57 -5.70 18.15
CA PHE A 24 -9.90 -6.74 17.36
C PHE A 24 -10.42 -6.84 15.91
N LYS A 25 -11.72 -6.57 15.69
CA LYS A 25 -12.33 -6.57 14.35
C LYS A 25 -11.67 -5.57 13.39
N PHE A 26 -11.24 -4.40 13.85
CA PHE A 26 -10.54 -3.42 13.01
C PHE A 26 -9.17 -3.92 12.57
N ARG A 27 -8.44 -4.58 13.48
CA ARG A 27 -7.15 -5.22 13.15
C ARG A 27 -7.32 -6.22 12.01
N LEU A 28 -8.34 -7.09 12.11
CA LEU A 28 -8.60 -8.11 11.11
C LEU A 28 -9.00 -7.48 9.77
N PHE A 29 -9.85 -6.46 9.80
CA PHE A 29 -10.24 -5.72 8.61
C PHE A 29 -9.04 -5.10 7.88
N PHE A 30 -8.16 -4.38 8.59
CA PHE A 30 -6.98 -3.77 7.98
C PHE A 30 -6.03 -4.79 7.36
N ASN A 31 -5.83 -5.94 8.02
CA ASN A 31 -4.99 -7.02 7.52
C ASN A 31 -5.59 -7.66 6.27
N VAL A 32 -6.90 -7.97 6.25
CA VAL A 32 -7.58 -8.54 5.08
C VAL A 32 -7.53 -7.58 3.90
N LEU A 33 -7.78 -6.30 4.14
CA LEU A 33 -7.70 -5.27 3.11
C LEU A 33 -6.27 -5.11 2.57
N ALA A 34 -5.25 -5.32 3.41
CA ALA A 34 -3.85 -5.34 2.98
C ALA A 34 -3.52 -6.54 2.10
N ILE A 35 -4.03 -7.73 2.44
CA ILE A 35 -3.87 -8.93 1.61
C ILE A 35 -4.52 -8.72 0.24
N LEU A 36 -5.76 -8.21 0.21
CA LEU A 36 -6.45 -7.90 -1.04
C LEU A 36 -5.69 -6.85 -1.87
N SER A 37 -5.20 -5.79 -1.21
CA SER A 37 -4.41 -4.76 -1.86
C SER A 37 -3.10 -5.30 -2.42
N ALA A 38 -2.40 -6.18 -1.69
CA ALA A 38 -1.18 -6.84 -2.14
C ALA A 38 -1.41 -7.73 -3.37
N LEU A 39 -2.52 -8.48 -3.38
CA LEU A 39 -2.90 -9.29 -4.53
C LEU A 39 -3.20 -8.45 -5.77
N VAL A 40 -3.99 -7.38 -5.63
CA VAL A 40 -4.33 -6.50 -6.76
C VAL A 40 -3.09 -5.76 -7.27
N PHE A 41 -2.31 -5.15 -6.37
CA PHE A 41 -1.07 -4.46 -6.70
C PHE A 41 -0.06 -5.39 -7.39
N GLY A 42 0.14 -6.58 -6.84
CA GLY A 42 1.04 -7.60 -7.37
C GLY A 42 0.62 -8.12 -8.74
N ASN A 43 -0.67 -8.41 -8.93
CA ASN A 43 -1.19 -8.87 -10.22
C ASN A 43 -1.04 -7.81 -11.31
N ILE A 44 -1.39 -6.54 -11.03
CA ILE A 44 -1.19 -5.45 -11.99
C ILE A 44 0.30 -5.32 -12.33
N SER A 45 1.17 -5.32 -11.32
CA SER A 45 2.63 -5.26 -11.53
C SER A 45 3.12 -6.42 -12.41
N SER A 46 2.72 -7.65 -12.09
CA SER A 46 3.17 -8.86 -12.77
C SER A 46 2.71 -8.91 -14.22
N ILE A 47 1.42 -8.60 -14.48
CA ILE A 47 0.86 -8.57 -15.84
C ILE A 47 1.59 -7.53 -16.69
N SER A 48 1.83 -6.34 -16.14
CA SER A 48 2.52 -5.28 -16.87
C SER A 48 3.98 -5.63 -17.14
N ILE A 49 4.70 -6.17 -16.15
CA ILE A 49 6.09 -6.63 -16.33
C ILE A 49 6.16 -7.75 -17.38
N TYR A 50 5.23 -8.71 -17.32
CA TYR A 50 5.15 -9.80 -18.28
C TYR A 50 4.94 -9.29 -19.71
N GLY A 51 4.04 -8.32 -19.91
CA GLY A 51 3.84 -7.66 -21.20
C GLY A 51 5.12 -7.00 -21.73
N ILE A 52 5.81 -6.24 -20.87
CA ILE A 52 7.08 -5.57 -21.24
C ILE A 52 8.14 -6.58 -21.68
N ILE A 53 8.30 -7.69 -20.95
CA ILE A 53 9.27 -8.73 -21.28
C ILE A 53 8.90 -9.44 -22.59
N LYS A 54 7.62 -9.80 -22.75
CA LYS A 54 7.11 -10.53 -23.91
C LYS A 54 7.23 -9.70 -25.19
N ASP A 55 6.86 -8.43 -25.11
CA ASP A 55 6.79 -7.55 -26.28
C ASP A 55 8.17 -6.95 -26.62
N GLN A 56 9.23 -7.29 -25.87
CA GLN A 56 10.59 -6.74 -26.00
C GLN A 56 10.61 -5.20 -25.99
N THR A 57 9.57 -4.57 -25.44
CA THR A 57 9.46 -3.12 -25.36
C THR A 57 10.26 -2.66 -24.15
N VAL A 58 11.59 -2.57 -24.28
CA VAL A 58 12.50 -2.03 -23.25
C VAL A 58 12.36 -0.49 -23.12
N PHE A 59 11.25 0.09 -23.59
CA PHE A 59 10.98 1.52 -23.48
C PHE A 59 10.23 1.84 -22.18
N MET A 60 10.82 2.76 -21.41
CA MET A 60 10.37 3.26 -20.10
C MET A 60 8.92 3.76 -20.04
N THR A 61 8.26 4.01 -21.18
CA THR A 61 6.91 4.58 -21.26
C THR A 61 5.81 3.62 -20.81
N ASN A 62 5.99 2.30 -20.98
CA ASN A 62 4.99 1.30 -20.60
C ASN A 62 4.86 1.13 -19.07
N ILE A 63 5.97 1.29 -18.33
CA ILE A 63 5.94 1.23 -16.85
C ILE A 63 5.24 2.46 -16.28
N HIS A 64 5.45 3.64 -16.89
CA HIS A 64 4.83 4.87 -16.40
C HIS A 64 3.30 4.84 -16.52
N GLY A 65 2.75 4.10 -17.49
CA GLY A 65 1.31 3.85 -17.63
C GLY A 65 0.70 3.08 -16.45
N ILE A 66 1.49 2.23 -15.76
CA ILE A 66 1.04 1.53 -14.55
C ILE A 66 0.74 2.54 -13.43
N PHE A 67 1.58 3.57 -13.29
CA PHE A 67 1.38 4.64 -12.31
C PHE A 67 0.20 5.57 -12.65
N LEU A 68 -0.41 5.45 -13.83
CA LEU A 68 -1.67 6.12 -14.15
C LEU A 68 -2.89 5.25 -13.80
N ASN A 69 -2.70 3.97 -13.48
CA ASN A 69 -3.79 3.09 -13.10
C ASN A 69 -4.27 3.44 -11.67
N PRO A 70 -5.53 3.90 -11.49
CA PRO A 70 -6.02 4.35 -10.20
C PRO A 70 -6.10 3.22 -9.17
N LEU A 71 -6.35 1.97 -9.60
CA LEU A 71 -6.37 0.81 -8.71
C LEU A 71 -4.96 0.49 -8.21
N PHE A 72 -3.96 0.61 -9.08
CA PHE A 72 -2.56 0.43 -8.70
C PHE A 72 -2.12 1.46 -7.66
N LEU A 73 -2.44 2.74 -7.90
CA LEU A 73 -2.12 3.83 -6.96
C LEU A 73 -2.85 3.67 -5.62
N LEU A 74 -4.12 3.30 -5.63
CA LEU A 74 -4.92 3.14 -4.42
C LEU A 74 -4.41 1.96 -3.58
N THR A 75 -4.18 0.82 -4.20
CA THR A 75 -3.68 -0.38 -3.49
C THR A 75 -2.23 -0.19 -3.03
N GLY A 76 -1.37 0.42 -3.85
CA GLY A 76 0.00 0.75 -3.48
C GLY A 76 0.09 1.77 -2.34
N SER A 77 -0.74 2.82 -2.37
CA SER A 77 -0.78 3.81 -1.28
C SER A 77 -1.31 3.21 0.03
N TYR A 78 -2.35 2.37 -0.04
CA TYR A 78 -2.85 1.64 1.13
C TYR A 78 -1.79 0.72 1.72
N LEU A 79 -1.07 -0.04 0.88
CA LEU A 79 0.03 -0.91 1.33
C LEU A 79 1.15 -0.12 2.01
N GLY A 80 1.53 1.04 1.47
CA GLY A 80 2.53 1.90 2.07
C GLY A 80 2.13 2.38 3.48
N ILE A 81 0.90 2.86 3.63
CA ILE A 81 0.35 3.28 4.94
C ILE A 81 0.28 2.11 5.91
N TYR A 82 -0.24 0.96 5.45
CA TYR A 82 -0.38 -0.23 6.27
C TYR A 82 0.98 -0.77 6.73
N LEU A 83 2.02 -0.70 5.88
CA LEU A 83 3.37 -1.11 6.25
C LEU A 83 3.93 -0.22 7.37
N ILE A 84 3.79 1.10 7.25
CA ILE A 84 4.20 2.04 8.32
C ILE A 84 3.45 1.74 9.61
N TYR A 85 2.14 1.49 9.52
CA TYR A 85 1.32 1.09 10.66
C TYR A 85 1.87 -0.18 11.35
N ARG A 86 2.23 -1.21 10.59
CA ARG A 86 2.78 -2.46 11.15
C ARG A 86 4.16 -2.27 11.76
N LEU A 87 5.03 -1.47 11.13
CA LEU A 87 6.34 -1.15 11.69
C LEU A 87 6.22 -0.32 12.97
N ALA A 88 5.30 0.64 13.01
CA ALA A 88 5.06 1.45 14.20
C ALA A 88 4.54 0.61 15.38
N LEU A 89 3.67 -0.37 15.13
CA LEU A 89 3.25 -1.32 16.16
C LEU A 89 4.41 -2.18 16.68
N LEU A 90 5.26 -2.66 15.77
CA LEU A 90 6.43 -3.44 16.15
C LEU A 90 7.38 -2.63 17.05
N ALA A 91 7.66 -1.39 16.66
CA ALA A 91 8.50 -0.48 17.44
C ALA A 91 7.90 -0.16 18.83
N LEU A 92 6.57 -0.08 18.93
CA LEU A 92 5.90 0.13 20.23
C LEU A 92 5.97 -1.13 21.11
N ASP A 93 5.89 -2.32 20.52
CA ASP A 93 5.97 -3.60 21.23
C ASP A 93 7.37 -3.81 21.83
N GLU A 94 8.43 -3.37 21.15
CA GLU A 94 9.82 -3.44 21.66
C GLU A 94 10.10 -2.51 22.85
N THR A 95 9.24 -1.51 23.10
CA THR A 95 9.41 -0.54 24.18
C THR A 95 8.68 -0.87 25.48
N GLY A 96 7.93 -1.99 25.54
CA GLY A 96 7.18 -2.46 26.71
C GLY A 96 7.64 -3.83 27.18
#